data_AF-A0A381AJT8-F1
#
_entry.id   AF-A0A381AJT8-F1
#
_cell.length_a   1.000
_cell.length_b   1.000
_cell.length_c   1.000
_cell.angle_alpha   90.00
_cell.angle_beta   90.00
_cell.angle_gamma   90.00
#
_symmetry.space_group_name_H-M   'P 1'
#
loop_
_entity.id
_entity.type
_entity.pdbx_description
1 polymer ?
#
loop_
_entity_poly.entity_id
_entity_poly.type
_entity_poly.pdbx_seq_one_letter_code
_entity_poly.pdbx_strand_id
1 'polypeptide(L)' 'MSAAPDLTRIIVVQRGGIWQVLCPGLEAGRFDFSVDALDAAIRTARTRLAKGETVELLVQERSGRLRNVNPEDGSELH' A
#
# COMPACT_ATOMS: atom_id res chain seq x y z
N MET A 1 9.36 -23.61 14.99
CA MET A 1 8.51 -22.41 15.11
C MET A 1 8.38 -21.83 13.71
N SER A 2 7.20 -21.90 13.08
CA SER A 2 7.00 -21.26 11.78
C SER A 2 6.96 -19.76 12.03
N ALA A 3 7.99 -19.02 11.60
CA ALA A 3 7.85 -17.58 11.48
C ALA A 3 6.64 -17.34 10.57
N ALA A 4 5.67 -16.55 11.02
CA ALA A 4 4.69 -16.02 10.08
C ALA A 4 5.49 -15.37 8.93
N PRO A 5 5.12 -15.57 7.66
CA PRO A 5 5.79 -14.84 6.59
C PRO A 5 5.76 -13.36 6.95
N ASP A 6 6.91 -12.71 6.90
CA ASP A 6 7.09 -11.32 7.33
C ASP A 6 6.30 -10.44 6.36
N LEU A 7 5.01 -10.24 6.69
CA LEU A 7 4.06 -9.56 5.84
C LEU A 7 4.31 -8.07 5.92
N THR A 8 4.80 -7.50 4.83
CA THR A 8 4.86 -6.05 4.71
C THR A 8 3.50 -5.51 4.32
N ARG A 9 2.90 -4.70 5.20
CA ARG A 9 1.68 -3.96 4.90
C ARG A 9 2.01 -2.55 4.41
N ILE A 10 1.50 -2.20 3.25
CA ILE A 10 1.54 -0.84 2.69
C ILE A 10 0.11 -0.30 2.70
N ILE A 11 -0.09 0.92 3.20
CA ILE A 11 -1.42 1.51 3.35
C ILE A 11 -1.46 2.88 2.69
N VAL A 12 -2.41 3.09 1.80
CA VAL A 12 -2.72 4.38 1.17
C VAL A 12 -3.94 4.98 1.87
N VAL A 13 -3.77 6.11 2.56
CA VAL A 13 -4.83 6.78 3.34
C VAL A 13 -4.90 8.26 3.02
N GLN A 14 -6.10 8.84 3.10
CA GLN A 14 -6.33 10.27 3.03
C GLN A 14 -6.48 10.84 4.44
N ARG A 15 -5.69 11.86 4.77
CA ARG A 15 -5.78 12.60 6.03
C ARG A 15 -5.68 14.10 5.76
N GLY A 16 -6.73 14.83 6.15
CA GLY A 16 -6.77 16.29 5.99
C GLY A 16 -6.69 16.74 4.54
N GLY A 17 -7.31 16.00 3.62
CA GLY A 17 -7.29 16.28 2.18
C GLY A 17 -6.09 15.70 1.43
N ILE A 18 -5.03 15.28 2.14
CA ILE A 18 -3.77 14.81 1.55
C ILE A 18 -3.72 13.28 1.60
N TRP A 19 -3.33 12.65 0.50
CA TRP A 19 -3.05 11.21 0.42
C TRP A 19 -1.65 10.90 0.92
N GLN A 20 -1.53 9.82 1.68
CA GLN A 20 -0.31 9.41 2.35
C GLN A 20 -0.11 7.92 2.13
N VAL A 21 1.14 7.52 1.91
CA VAL A 21 1.52 6.11 1.88
C VAL A 21 2.25 5.79 3.17
N LEU A 22 1.75 4.80 3.90
CA LEU A 22 2.34 4.29 5.13
C LEU A 22 3.00 2.95 4.81
N CYS A 23 4.31 2.87 5.01
CA CYS A 23 5.10 1.68 4.73
C CYS A 23 6.15 1.51 5.84
N PRO A 24 6.27 0.32 6.48
CA PRO A 24 7.26 0.10 7.52
C PRO A 24 8.69 0.40 7.03
N GLY A 25 9.41 1.27 7.75
CA GLY A 25 10.81 1.60 7.41
C GLY A 25 10.98 2.53 6.20
N LEU A 26 9.90 3.11 5.66
CA LEU A 26 9.97 4.09 4.58
C LEU A 26 8.94 5.21 4.78
N GLU A 27 9.36 6.46 4.69
CA GLU A 27 8.42 7.57 4.56
C GLU A 27 7.96 7.63 3.09
N ALA A 28 6.84 6.96 2.79
CA ALA A 28 6.43 6.69 1.41
C ALA A 28 5.72 7.88 0.71
N GLY A 29 5.72 9.06 1.34
CA GLY A 29 5.37 10.34 0.70
C GLY A 29 3.95 10.84 0.96
N ARG A 30 3.73 12.11 0.60
CA ARG A 30 2.45 12.83 0.64
C ARG A 30 2.07 13.25 -0.79
N PHE A 31 0.80 13.14 -1.13
CA PHE A 31 0.29 13.31 -2.48
C PHE A 31 -1.05 14.07 -2.45
N ASP A 32 -1.30 14.89 -3.47
CA ASP A 32 -2.56 15.63 -3.60
C ASP A 32 -3.68 14.74 -4.17
N PHE A 33 -3.33 13.72 -4.96
CA PHE A 33 -4.27 12.79 -5.60
C PHE A 33 -4.06 11.34 -5.16
N SER A 34 -5.16 10.58 -5.13
CA SER A 34 -5.15 9.16 -4.72
C SER A 34 -4.39 8.28 -5.68
N VAL A 35 -4.46 8.60 -6.98
CA VAL A 35 -3.80 7.82 -8.05
C VAL A 35 -2.29 7.88 -7.88
N ASP A 36 -1.73 9.05 -7.59
CA ASP A 36 -0.28 9.20 -7.37
C ASP A 36 0.20 8.44 -6.13
N ALA A 37 -0.59 8.49 -5.04
CA ALA A 37 -0.29 7.74 -3.83
C ALA A 37 -0.37 6.23 -4.07
N LEU A 38 -1.36 5.77 -4.83
CA LEU A 38 -1.51 4.37 -5.20
C LEU A 38 -0.36 3.90 -6.09
N ASP A 39 0.01 4.67 -7.11
CA ASP A 39 1.14 4.36 -7.99
C ASP A 39 2.46 4.27 -7.20
N ALA A 40 2.69 5.19 -6.25
CA ALA A 40 3.86 5.14 -5.37
C ALA A 40 3.85 3.89 -4.48
N ALA A 41 2.69 3.52 -3.95
CA ALA A 41 2.52 2.32 -3.15
C ALA A 41 2.77 1.05 -3.97
N ILE A 42 2.25 0.95 -5.20
CA ILE A 42 2.48 -0.18 -6.12
C ILE A 42 3.96 -0.30 -6.48
N ARG A 43 4.65 0.81 -6.78
CA ARG A 43 6.11 0.79 -7.04
C ARG A 43 6.90 0.26 -5.83
N THR A 44 6.49 0.69 -4.63
CA THR A 44 7.09 0.20 -3.38
C THR A 44 6.81 -1.28 -3.15
N ALA A 45 5.57 -1.71 -3.39
CA ALA A 45 5.15 -3.10 -3.29
C ALA A 45 5.93 -4.00 -4.25
N ARG A 46 6.01 -3.64 -5.54
CA ARG A 46 6.79 -4.36 -6.55
C ARG A 46 8.26 -4.50 -6.19
N THR A 47 8.86 -3.46 -5.61
CA THR A 47 10.24 -3.50 -5.15
C THR A 47 10.46 -4.52 -4.04
N ARG A 48 9.48 -4.69 -3.14
CA ARG A 48 9.52 -5.67 -2.04
C ARG A 48 9.19 -7.09 -2.50
N LEU A 49 8.17 -7.24 -3.36
CA LEU A 49 7.85 -8.51 -4.01
C LEU A 49 9.07 -9.06 -4.77
N ALA A 50 9.80 -8.20 -5.49
CA ALA A 50 11.03 -8.58 -6.19
C ALA A 50 12.15 -9.06 -5.25
N LYS A 51 12.10 -8.71 -3.95
CA LYS A 51 13.02 -9.20 -2.91
C LYS A 51 12.53 -10.48 -2.23
N GLY A 52 11.38 -11.02 -2.65
CA GLY A 52 10.76 -12.20 -2.05
C GLY A 52 9.93 -11.91 -0.78
N GLU A 53 9.65 -10.63 -0.48
CA GLU A 53 8.74 -10.28 0.62
C GLU A 53 7.28 -10.57 0.23
N THR A 54 6.46 -10.91 1.22
CA THR A 54 5.00 -10.92 1.04
C THR A 54 4.45 -9.52 1.30
N VAL A 55 3.62 -9.00 0.40
CA VAL A 55 3.08 -7.63 0.50
C VAL A 55 1.55 -7.65 0.53
N GLU A 56 0.97 -6.89 1.44
CA GLU A 56 -0.44 -6.52 1.45
C GLU A 56 -0.56 -5.03 1.17
N LEU A 57 -1.38 -4.65 0.17
CA LEU A 57 -1.63 -3.27 -0.20
C LEU A 57 -3.07 -2.88 0.12
N LEU A 58 -3.25 -1.97 1.07
CA LEU A 58 -4.54 -1.47 1.49
C LEU A 58 -4.76 -0.05 0.99
N VAL A 59 -5.92 0.24 0.42
CA VAL A 59 -6.29 1.57 -0.04
C VAL A 59 -7.56 2.02 0.66
N GLN A 60 -7.53 3.25 1.19
CA GLN A 60 -8.71 3.86 1.79
C GLN A 60 -9.71 4.27 0.71
N GLU A 61 -10.94 3.78 0.86
CA GLU A 61 -12.09 4.21 0.07
C GLU A 61 -12.64 5.53 0.60
N ARG A 62 -13.49 6.20 -0.20
CA ARG A 62 -14.19 7.43 0.22
C ARG A 62 -15.03 7.25 1.49
N SER A 63 -15.50 6.04 1.76
CA SER A 63 -16.24 5.67 2.99
C SER A 63 -15.37 5.66 4.25
N GLY A 64 -14.04 5.76 4.10
CA GLY A 64 -13.06 5.58 5.16
C GLY A 64 -12.64 4.12 5.37
N ARG A 65 -13.29 3.16 4.70
CA ARG A 65 -12.95 1.74 4.76
C ARG A 65 -11.63 1.46 4.04
N LEU A 66 -10.82 0.56 4.58
CA LEU A 66 -9.64 0.04 3.89
C LEU A 66 -10.05 -1.16 3.03
N ARG A 67 -9.65 -1.15 1.76
CA ARG A 67 -9.83 -2.25 0.82
C ARG A 67 -8.48 -2.83 0.42
N ASN A 68 -8.39 -4.16 0.38
CA ASN A 68 -7.22 -4.84 -0.15
C ASN A 68 -7.23 -4.81 -1.68
N VAL A 69 -6.10 -4.45 -2.27
CA VAL A 69 -5.88 -4.43 -3.72
C VAL A 69 -4.63 -5.21 -4.06
N ASN A 70 -4.55 -5.68 -5.30
CA ASN A 70 -3.39 -6.40 -5.77
C ASN A 70 -2.14 -5.50 -5.69
N PRO A 71 -1.09 -5.91 -4.96
CA PRO A 71 0.12 -5.12 -4.81
C PRO A 71 0.93 -4.94 -6.11
N GLU A 72 0.66 -5.72 -7.16
CA GLU A 72 1.36 -5.62 -8.44
C GLU A 72 0.78 -4.54 -9.37
N ASP A 73 -0.54 -4.36 -9.36
CA ASP A 73 -1.25 -3.53 -10.35
C ASP A 73 -2.39 -2.66 -9.77
N GLY A 74 -2.73 -2.79 -8.49
CA GLY A 74 -3.78 -2.02 -7.83
C GLY A 74 -5.21 -2.49 -8.13
N SER A 75 -5.39 -3.60 -8.84
CA SER A 75 -6.70 -4.19 -9.12
C SER A 75 -7.40 -4.68 -7.84
N GLU A 76 -8.73 -4.74 -7.86
CA GLU A 76 -9.50 -5.22 -6.70
C GLU A 76 -9.35 -6.73 -6.53
N LEU A 77 -8.99 -7.14 -5.32
CA LEU A 77 -9.02 -8.55 -4.93
C LEU A 77 -10.46 -8.91 -4.56
N HIS A 78 -11.05 -9.85 -5.30
CA HIS A 78 -12.41 -10.35 -5.11
C HIS A 78 -12.46 -11.55 -4.16
#